data_AF-A0A7C4DC81-F1
#
_entry.id   AF-A0A7C4DC81-F1
#
_cell.length_a   1.000
_cell.length_b   1.000
_cell.length_c   1.000
_cell.angle_alpha   90.00
_cell.angle_beta   90.00
_cell.angle_gamma   90.00
#
_symmetry.space_group_name_H-M   'P 1'
#
loop_
_entity.id
_entity.type
_entity.pdbx_description
1 polymer ?
#
loop_
_entity_poly.entity_id
_entity_poly.type
_entity_poly.pdbx_seq_one_letter_code
_entity_poly.pdbx_strand_id
1 'polypeptide(L)'
;MIRKVLVIHRISGVPLLVVDLERSKVISDDVLLSGMLRALEGLAEELKIGEFSSFKTTDAIFLVASLRHVLVVLLLDHGDDVDYYKRFAVEIAWAFETAYHLEEWDGSVERFSKFREQVISILEKMTWKEMPGEARKLPEGVAGYIVYDRVNRRFWSNVNINVNVIGLINSWETTLGEVVEASDEILIYISTKSKHTPFGVIGILYKSLPERDVERYKKLFVFITENADKTFSLMKETLRAAESLFGREAVEEVKKYEERMLLEVLSFHEDPLAFLDLVRRMSIRGVASIK
;
A
#
# COMPACT_ATOMS: atom_id res chain seq x y z
N MET A 1 7.36 4.89 12.75
CA MET A 1 5.88 5.05 12.69
C MET A 1 5.49 6.50 13.03
N ILE A 2 4.30 6.96 12.61
CA ILE A 2 3.80 8.30 13.03
C ILE A 2 3.22 8.25 14.43
N ARG A 3 3.77 9.06 15.33
CA ARG A 3 3.30 9.21 16.71
C ARG A 3 2.19 10.25 16.84
N LYS A 4 2.36 11.38 16.14
CA LYS A 4 1.52 12.58 16.28
C LYS A 4 1.45 13.37 14.99
N VAL A 5 0.30 13.98 14.74
CA VAL A 5 0.10 15.02 13.73
C VAL A 5 -0.31 16.32 14.41
N LEU A 6 0.34 17.41 14.02
CA LEU A 6 0.03 18.75 14.48
C LEU A 6 -0.20 19.65 13.26
N VAL A 7 -1.34 20.34 13.23
CA VAL A 7 -1.65 21.37 12.24
C VAL A 7 -1.56 22.72 12.94
N ILE A 8 -0.75 23.63 12.41
CA ILE A 8 -0.47 24.94 12.98
C ILE A 8 -0.86 26.00 11.96
N HIS A 9 -1.44 27.10 12.41
CA HIS A 9 -1.62 28.28 11.58
C HIS A 9 -0.27 28.95 11.33
N ARG A 10 0.17 28.97 10.08
CA ARG A 10 1.53 29.41 9.70
C ARG A 10 1.83 30.84 10.16
N ILE A 11 0.86 31.74 10.08
CA ILE A 11 1.07 33.15 10.40
C ILE A 11 1.17 33.35 11.92
N SER A 12 0.19 32.85 12.67
CA SER A 12 0.11 33.11 14.12
C SER A 12 0.88 32.12 14.98
N GLY A 13 1.28 30.97 14.44
CA GLY A 13 1.89 29.89 15.22
C GLY A 13 0.90 29.23 16.19
N VAL A 14 -0.42 29.37 15.99
CA VAL A 14 -1.42 28.74 16.86
C VAL A 14 -1.67 27.30 16.40
N PRO A 15 -1.60 26.31 17.30
CA PRO A 15 -2.07 24.95 17.02
C PRO A 15 -3.56 24.96 16.65
N LEU A 16 -3.90 24.54 15.43
CA LEU A 16 -5.27 24.45 14.93
C LEU A 16 -5.87 23.07 15.20
N LEU A 17 -5.07 22.01 15.10
CA LEU A 17 -5.49 20.63 15.32
C LEU A 17 -4.33 19.79 15.84
N VAL A 18 -4.63 18.91 16.79
CA VAL A 18 -3.72 17.91 17.32
C VAL A 18 -4.34 16.53 17.17
N VAL A 19 -3.60 15.59 16.58
CA VAL A 19 -4.02 14.18 16.47
C VAL A 19 -2.91 13.28 17.01
N ASP A 20 -3.13 12.74 18.21
CA ASP A 20 -2.27 11.71 18.78
C ASP A 20 -2.69 10.33 18.24
N LEU A 21 -1.71 9.59 17.69
CA LEU A 21 -1.92 8.29 17.06
C LEU A 21 -1.39 7.13 17.92
N GLU A 22 -0.33 7.35 18.68
CA GLU A 22 0.15 6.41 19.68
C GLU A 22 -0.39 6.72 21.08
N ARG A 23 -0.52 5.67 21.91
CA ARG A 23 -0.76 5.82 23.36
C ARG A 23 0.46 6.35 24.11
N SER A 24 1.61 6.48 23.45
CA SER A 24 2.77 7.12 24.04
C SER A 24 2.46 8.60 24.20
N LYS A 25 2.30 9.04 25.45
CA LYS A 25 2.32 10.46 25.81
C LYS A 25 3.69 11.01 25.43
N VAL A 26 3.89 11.44 24.18
CA VAL A 26 4.90 12.46 23.91
C VAL A 26 4.34 13.71 24.56
N ILE A 27 4.82 14.00 25.77
CA ILE A 27 4.50 15.22 26.50
C ILE A 27 5.31 16.35 25.86
N SER A 28 4.96 16.71 24.62
CA SER A 28 5.38 17.98 24.04
C SER A 28 4.22 18.95 24.24
N ASP A 29 4.48 20.07 24.90
CA ASP A 29 3.54 21.18 24.91
C ASP A 29 3.41 21.70 23.47
N ASP A 30 2.24 21.50 22.87
CA ASP A 30 1.98 21.83 21.47
C ASP A 30 2.11 23.32 21.20
N VAL A 31 1.88 24.17 22.21
CA VAL A 31 2.04 25.61 22.09
C VAL A 31 3.53 25.96 22.01
N LEU A 32 4.36 25.37 22.87
CA LEU A 32 5.80 25.59 22.85
C LEU A 32 6.44 25.03 21.57
N LEU A 33 6.04 23.84 21.15
CA LEU A 33 6.51 23.23 19.91
C LEU A 33 6.15 24.10 18.70
N SER A 34 4.91 24.60 18.66
CA SER A 34 4.44 25.47 17.60
C SER A 34 5.19 26.82 17.57
N GLY A 35 5.43 27.42 18.73
CA GLY A 35 6.24 28.64 18.86
C GLY A 35 7.69 28.44 18.38
N MET A 36 8.31 27.31 18.76
CA MET A 36 9.65 26.95 18.31
C MET A 36 9.71 26.76 16.80
N LEU A 37 8.77 26.01 16.22
CA LEU A 37 8.71 25.77 14.78
C LEU A 37 8.53 27.07 14.00
N ARG A 38 7.68 27.99 14.49
CA ARG A 38 7.51 29.30 13.87
C ARG A 38 8.79 30.13 13.91
N ALA A 39 9.52 30.10 15.03
CA ALA A 39 10.80 30.78 15.15
C ALA A 39 11.85 30.20 14.19
N LEU A 40 11.87 28.88 14.02
CA LEU A 40 12.76 28.20 13.07
C LEU A 40 12.41 28.53 11.61
N GLU A 41 11.13 28.59 11.24
CA GLU A 41 10.71 29.07 9.92
C GLU A 41 11.14 30.52 9.69
N GLY A 42 10.88 31.42 10.65
CA GLY A 42 11.29 32.81 10.53
C GLY A 42 12.80 32.96 10.36
N LEU A 43 13.58 32.19 11.12
CA LEU A 43 15.04 32.15 10.95
C LEU A 43 15.44 31.62 9.56
N ALA A 44 14.78 30.57 9.06
CA ALA A 44 15.07 30.01 7.75
C ALA A 44 14.75 30.99 6.59
N GLU A 45 13.65 31.72 6.70
CA GLU A 45 13.25 32.78 5.78
C GLU A 45 14.28 33.92 5.78
N GLU A 46 14.70 34.41 6.95
CA GLU A 46 15.71 35.46 7.10
C GLU A 46 17.09 35.04 6.55
N LEU A 47 17.49 33.79 6.79
CA LEU A 47 18.74 33.24 6.28
C LEU A 47 18.69 32.88 4.79
N LYS A 48 17.51 32.95 4.15
CA LYS A 48 17.28 32.55 2.74
C LYS A 48 17.73 31.13 2.42
N ILE A 49 17.61 30.23 3.40
CA ILE A 49 18.02 28.81 3.28
C ILE A 49 16.90 27.91 2.73
N GLY A 50 15.75 28.50 2.37
CA GLY A 50 14.59 27.79 1.85
C GLY A 50 13.59 27.41 2.94
N GLU A 51 12.68 26.50 2.62
CA GLU A 51 11.63 26.06 3.55
C GLU A 51 12.17 25.03 4.56
N PHE A 52 11.81 25.21 5.82
CA PHE A 52 12.15 24.28 6.89
C PHE A 52 11.37 22.97 6.72
N SER A 53 12.06 21.89 6.38
CA SER A 53 11.41 20.61 6.03
C SER A 53 11.43 19.55 7.12
N SER A 54 12.46 19.52 7.97
CA SER A 54 12.54 18.55 9.07
C SER A 54 13.66 18.87 10.06
N PHE A 55 13.55 18.33 11.27
CA PHE A 55 14.65 18.24 12.22
C PHE A 55 14.57 16.95 13.03
N LYS A 56 15.68 16.55 13.64
CA LYS A 56 15.76 15.33 14.44
C LYS A 56 16.08 15.69 15.89
N THR A 57 15.38 15.06 16.83
CA THR A 57 15.72 15.07 18.25
C THR A 57 16.27 13.70 18.64
N THR A 58 16.65 13.53 19.91
CA THR A 58 17.09 12.22 20.43
C THR A 58 16.01 11.14 20.29
N ASP A 59 14.74 11.51 20.37
CA ASP A 59 13.65 10.54 20.51
C ASP A 59 12.75 10.42 19.28
N ALA A 60 12.81 11.39 18.36
CA ALA A 60 11.91 11.45 17.21
C ALA A 60 12.47 12.28 16.06
N ILE A 61 11.83 12.15 14.91
CA ILE A 61 12.02 13.03 13.75
C ILE A 61 10.77 13.88 13.60
N PHE A 62 10.95 15.18 13.48
CA PHE A 62 9.88 16.13 13.19
C PHE A 62 9.97 16.48 11.71
N LEU A 63 8.97 16.05 10.96
CA LEU A 63 8.83 16.36 9.54
C LEU A 63 7.81 17.48 9.39
N VAL A 64 8.17 18.52 8.64
CA VAL A 64 7.36 19.73 8.45
C VAL A 64 7.01 19.88 6.98
N ALA A 65 5.73 20.07 6.69
CA ALA A 65 5.23 20.55 5.41
C ALA A 65 4.56 21.90 5.60
N SER A 66 4.99 22.88 4.81
CA SER A 66 4.47 24.24 4.83
C SER A 66 3.60 24.48 3.60
N LEU A 67 2.41 25.04 3.79
CA LEU A 67 1.57 25.60 2.73
C LEU A 67 1.31 27.08 3.03
N ARG A 68 0.34 27.69 2.37
CA ARG A 68 0.13 29.14 2.39
C ARG A 68 -0.31 29.63 3.78
N HIS A 69 -1.17 28.88 4.44
CA HIS A 69 -1.81 29.26 5.71
C HIS A 69 -1.54 28.26 6.84
N VAL A 70 -1.09 27.04 6.53
CA VAL A 70 -0.83 26.01 7.54
C VAL A 70 0.58 25.43 7.47
N LEU A 71 1.04 24.98 8.63
CA LEU A 71 2.16 24.06 8.80
C LEU A 71 1.61 22.74 9.32
N VAL A 72 1.95 21.65 8.65
CA VAL A 72 1.66 20.30 9.14
C VAL A 72 2.95 19.66 9.60
N VAL A 73 2.93 19.17 10.84
CA VAL A 73 4.06 18.53 11.48
C VAL A 73 3.70 17.08 11.76
N LEU A 74 4.49 16.16 11.21
CA LEU A 74 4.44 14.74 11.54
C LEU A 74 5.58 14.43 12.50
N LEU A 75 5.24 13.83 13.63
CA LEU A 75 6.20 13.27 14.57
C LEU A 75 6.42 11.80 14.25
N LEU A 76 7.64 11.43 13.89
CA LEU A 76 8.03 10.11 13.41
C LEU A 76 9.01 9.44 14.36
N ASP A 77 9.06 8.11 14.34
CA ASP A 77 10.15 7.35 14.98
C ASP A 77 11.48 7.52 14.24
N HIS A 78 12.57 7.22 14.93
CA HIS A 78 13.87 7.07 14.28
C HIS A 78 13.87 5.83 13.37
N GLY A 79 14.37 6.01 12.14
CA GLY A 79 14.45 4.96 11.12
C GLY A 79 13.39 5.06 10.01
N ASP A 80 12.43 5.98 10.15
CA ASP A 80 11.42 6.25 9.14
C ASP A 80 11.99 7.03 7.93
N ASP A 81 11.44 6.75 6.74
CA ASP A 81 11.78 7.45 5.48
C ASP A 81 11.08 8.82 5.42
N VAL A 82 11.85 9.87 5.69
CA VAL A 82 11.38 11.27 5.74
C VAL A 82 10.70 11.70 4.44
N ASP A 83 11.23 11.30 3.28
CA ASP A 83 10.68 11.71 1.98
C ASP A 83 9.37 11.00 1.70
N TYR A 84 9.26 9.72 2.08
CA TYR A 84 8.00 8.97 2.04
C TYR A 84 6.90 9.65 2.87
N TYR A 85 7.22 10.08 4.10
CA TYR A 85 6.24 10.71 4.98
C TYR A 85 5.88 12.14 4.56
N LYS A 86 6.77 12.86 3.89
CA LYS A 86 6.57 14.26 3.46
C LYS A 86 5.35 14.44 2.58
N ARG A 87 5.09 13.51 1.65
CA ARG A 87 3.92 13.57 0.75
C ARG A 87 2.59 13.61 1.50
N PHE A 88 2.52 12.95 2.66
CA PHE A 88 1.30 12.88 3.46
C PHE A 88 1.12 14.13 4.33
N ALA A 89 2.21 14.68 4.86
CA ALA A 89 2.17 15.98 5.52
C ALA A 89 1.62 17.05 4.55
N VAL A 90 2.05 17.01 3.28
CA VAL A 90 1.53 17.87 2.20
C VAL A 90 0.06 17.57 1.88
N GLU A 91 -0.35 16.30 1.77
CA GLU A 91 -1.76 15.93 1.51
C GLU A 91 -2.68 16.40 2.65
N ILE A 92 -2.27 16.23 3.91
CA ILE A 92 -2.99 16.73 5.08
C ILE A 92 -3.10 18.26 5.02
N ALA A 93 -2.00 18.96 4.73
CA ALA A 93 -1.99 20.42 4.65
C ALA A 93 -2.96 20.92 3.57
N TRP A 94 -2.92 20.29 2.38
CA TRP A 94 -3.76 20.68 1.26
C TRP A 94 -5.24 20.41 1.53
N ALA A 95 -5.56 19.24 2.10
CA ALA A 95 -6.91 18.89 2.49
C ALA A 95 -7.45 19.86 3.56
N PHE A 96 -6.62 20.28 4.51
CA PHE A 96 -6.99 21.22 5.56
C PHE A 96 -7.31 22.61 5.00
N GLU A 97 -6.42 23.18 4.18
CA GLU A 97 -6.67 24.50 3.57
C GLU A 97 -7.90 24.51 2.66
N THR A 98 -8.12 23.42 1.93
CA THR A 98 -9.30 23.26 1.07
C THR A 98 -10.59 23.21 1.88
N ALA A 99 -10.56 22.60 3.07
CA ALA A 99 -11.74 22.45 3.91
C ALA A 99 -12.10 23.73 4.70
N TYR A 100 -11.14 24.59 5.04
CA TYR A 100 -11.31 25.56 6.14
C TYR A 100 -10.99 27.03 5.85
N HIS A 101 -10.69 27.44 4.61
CA HIS A 101 -10.52 28.85 4.18
C HIS A 101 -9.96 29.80 5.27
N LEU A 102 -8.65 29.71 5.52
CA LEU A 102 -8.03 30.37 6.67
C LEU A 102 -7.71 31.87 6.50
N GLU A 103 -7.96 32.44 5.32
CA GLU A 103 -7.73 33.86 5.04
C GLU A 103 -8.55 34.79 5.97
N GLU A 104 -9.74 34.33 6.38
CA GLU A 104 -10.68 35.05 7.27
C GLU A 104 -10.85 34.35 8.62
N TRP A 105 -9.83 33.62 9.08
CA TRP A 105 -9.92 32.90 10.35
C TRP A 105 -10.08 33.86 11.54
N ASP A 106 -11.11 33.63 12.34
CA ASP A 106 -11.54 34.43 13.49
C ASP A 106 -10.81 34.08 14.81
N GLY A 107 -9.88 33.13 14.78
CA GLY A 107 -9.20 32.62 15.97
C GLY A 107 -9.86 31.40 16.61
N SER A 108 -11.04 30.95 16.13
CA SER A 108 -11.71 29.77 16.68
C SER A 108 -11.09 28.46 16.21
N VAL A 109 -10.64 27.62 17.14
CA VAL A 109 -10.03 26.30 16.85
C VAL A 109 -11.00 25.13 16.91
N GLU A 110 -12.15 25.28 17.57
CA GLU A 110 -13.11 24.18 17.79
C GLU A 110 -13.66 23.59 16.49
N ARG A 111 -13.80 24.43 15.46
CA ARG A 111 -14.32 24.07 14.13
C ARG A 111 -13.46 23.03 13.40
N PHE A 112 -12.19 22.88 13.79
CA PHE A 112 -11.24 21.96 13.13
C PHE A 112 -11.25 20.55 13.72
N SER A 113 -11.90 20.34 14.88
CA SER A 113 -11.93 19.04 15.58
C SER A 113 -12.43 17.88 14.70
N LYS A 114 -13.39 18.13 13.82
CA LYS A 114 -13.94 17.14 12.88
C LYS A 114 -12.95 16.67 11.82
N PHE A 115 -11.92 17.47 11.53
CA PHE A 115 -10.89 17.11 10.55
C PHE A 115 -10.02 15.94 11.01
N ARG A 116 -10.06 15.58 12.30
CA ARG A 116 -9.35 14.40 12.83
C ARG A 116 -9.66 13.12 12.05
N GLU A 117 -10.92 12.90 11.68
CA GLU A 117 -11.32 11.71 10.90
C GLU A 117 -10.68 11.69 9.52
N GLN A 118 -10.54 12.87 8.89
CA GLN A 118 -9.90 13.02 7.60
C GLN A 118 -8.38 12.81 7.68
N VAL A 119 -7.73 13.30 8.75
CA VAL A 119 -6.32 12.98 9.03
C VAL A 119 -6.15 11.47 9.18
N ILE A 120 -6.97 10.81 10.01
CA ILE A 120 -6.89 9.36 10.19
C ILE A 120 -7.09 8.65 8.85
N SER A 121 -8.06 9.05 8.03
CA SER A 121 -8.27 8.46 6.71
C SER A 121 -7.06 8.62 5.77
N ILE A 122 -6.41 9.80 5.74
CA ILE A 122 -5.19 10.03 4.94
C ILE A 122 -4.04 9.14 5.46
N LEU A 123 -3.94 8.97 6.77
CA LEU A 123 -2.92 8.12 7.38
C LEU A 123 -3.23 6.62 7.29
N GLU A 124 -4.49 6.20 7.26
CA GLU A 124 -4.84 4.79 7.02
C GLU A 124 -4.46 4.38 5.59
N LYS A 125 -4.54 5.31 4.64
CA LYS A 125 -3.96 5.12 3.30
C LYS A 125 -2.43 4.94 3.31
N MET A 126 -1.77 5.14 4.44
CA MET A 126 -0.32 5.07 4.61
C MET A 126 0.19 3.69 5.02
N THR A 127 -0.64 2.91 5.72
CA THR A 127 -0.27 1.59 6.23
C THR A 127 -0.80 0.52 5.29
N TRP A 128 0.13 -0.09 4.55
CA TRP A 128 -0.11 -1.40 3.96
C TRP A 128 -0.49 -2.37 5.08
N LYS A 129 -1.73 -2.83 5.06
CA LYS A 129 -2.24 -3.79 6.03
C LYS A 129 -2.08 -5.19 5.45
N GLU A 130 -1.28 -6.01 6.11
CA GLU A 130 -1.22 -7.43 5.80
C GLU A 130 -2.57 -8.07 6.14
N MET A 131 -3.11 -8.81 5.18
CA MET A 131 -4.34 -9.55 5.33
C MET A 131 -4.03 -10.90 5.96
N PRO A 132 -4.87 -11.36 6.91
CA PRO A 132 -4.64 -12.63 7.58
C PRO A 132 -4.56 -13.77 6.56
N GLY A 133 -3.51 -14.57 6.68
CA GLY A 133 -3.26 -15.75 5.87
C GLY A 133 -2.27 -16.65 6.61
N GLU A 134 -2.38 -17.96 6.40
CA GLU A 134 -1.37 -18.90 6.87
C GLU A 134 -0.25 -18.98 5.83
N ALA A 135 0.97 -19.34 6.27
CA ALA A 135 2.05 -19.66 5.35
C ALA A 135 1.57 -20.78 4.41
N ARG A 136 1.57 -20.52 3.10
CA ARG A 136 1.11 -21.46 2.08
C ARG A 136 2.28 -22.14 1.41
N LYS A 137 2.02 -23.27 0.75
CA LYS A 137 3.03 -23.93 -0.06
C LYS A 137 3.37 -23.01 -1.24
N LEU A 138 4.67 -22.80 -1.48
CA LEU A 138 5.15 -22.16 -2.69
C LEU A 138 5.54 -23.22 -3.72
N PRO A 139 5.17 -23.05 -5.00
CA PRO A 139 5.66 -23.93 -6.06
C PRO A 139 7.19 -23.92 -6.16
N GLU A 140 7.75 -24.99 -6.72
CA GLU A 140 9.19 -25.08 -6.96
C GLU A 140 9.70 -23.91 -7.81
N GLY A 141 10.83 -23.33 -7.40
CA GLY A 141 11.43 -22.17 -8.06
C GLY A 141 10.75 -20.82 -7.77
N VAL A 142 9.68 -20.79 -6.95
CA VAL A 142 9.07 -19.54 -6.46
C VAL A 142 9.60 -19.23 -5.06
N ALA A 143 10.27 -18.08 -4.91
CA ALA A 143 10.76 -17.58 -3.62
C ALA A 143 9.68 -16.83 -2.83
N GLY A 144 8.68 -16.27 -3.51
CA GLY A 144 7.51 -15.68 -2.88
C GLY A 144 6.60 -14.95 -3.85
N TYR A 145 5.48 -14.47 -3.33
CA TYR A 145 4.61 -13.54 -4.03
C TYR A 145 3.98 -12.54 -3.06
N ILE A 146 3.59 -11.38 -3.60
CA ILE A 146 2.84 -10.34 -2.91
C ILE A 146 1.70 -9.94 -3.84
N VAL A 147 0.45 -10.03 -3.38
CA VAL A 147 -0.72 -9.47 -4.06
C VAL A 147 -1.19 -8.29 -3.23
N TYR A 148 -1.45 -7.14 -3.85
CA TYR A 148 -1.80 -5.94 -3.12
C TYR A 148 -2.92 -5.14 -3.79
N ASP A 149 -3.76 -4.53 -2.95
CA ASP A 149 -4.86 -3.65 -3.34
C ASP A 149 -4.44 -2.21 -3.08
N ARG A 150 -4.25 -1.44 -4.16
CA ARG A 150 -3.76 -0.05 -4.12
C ARG A 150 -4.78 0.92 -3.53
N VAL A 151 -6.07 0.62 -3.66
CA VAL A 151 -7.14 1.49 -3.17
C VAL A 151 -7.35 1.28 -1.68
N ASN A 152 -7.45 0.02 -1.26
CA ASN A 152 -7.71 -0.32 0.13
C ASN A 152 -6.43 -0.43 0.99
N ARG A 153 -5.25 -0.33 0.37
CA ARG A 153 -3.93 -0.45 1.01
C ARG A 153 -3.77 -1.73 1.82
N ARG A 154 -4.18 -2.84 1.21
CA ARG A 154 -4.09 -4.19 1.81
C ARG A 154 -3.19 -5.06 0.96
N PHE A 155 -2.54 -6.04 1.56
CA PHE A 155 -1.75 -7.00 0.82
C PHE A 155 -1.83 -8.41 1.41
N TRP A 156 -1.62 -9.40 0.56
CA TRP A 156 -1.44 -10.81 0.89
C TRP A 156 -0.04 -11.18 0.46
N SER A 157 0.76 -11.73 1.38
CA SER A 157 2.12 -12.12 1.08
C SER A 157 2.37 -13.56 1.48
N ASN A 158 3.22 -14.23 0.71
CA ASN A 158 3.83 -15.49 1.11
C ASN A 158 5.24 -15.52 0.54
N VAL A 159 6.24 -15.35 1.41
CA VAL A 159 7.62 -15.14 1.01
C VAL A 159 8.56 -15.96 1.88
N ASN A 160 9.41 -16.76 1.24
CA ASN A 160 10.39 -17.65 1.90
C ASN A 160 11.80 -17.03 1.99
N ILE A 161 11.92 -15.74 1.70
CA ILE A 161 13.18 -14.99 1.70
C ILE A 161 13.04 -13.72 2.52
N ASN A 162 14.16 -13.20 3.02
CA ASN A 162 14.16 -11.95 3.78
C ASN A 162 14.08 -10.74 2.83
N VAL A 163 12.88 -10.20 2.64
CA VAL A 163 12.63 -9.00 1.83
C VAL A 163 11.73 -8.01 2.55
N ASN A 164 11.95 -6.71 2.33
CA ASN A 164 11.05 -5.67 2.79
C ASN A 164 9.82 -5.60 1.85
N VAL A 165 8.76 -6.33 2.19
CA VAL A 165 7.50 -6.40 1.42
C VAL A 165 6.92 -5.01 1.14
N ILE A 166 6.83 -4.16 2.16
CA ILE A 166 6.29 -2.80 2.04
C ILE A 166 7.18 -1.96 1.12
N GLY A 167 8.50 -2.06 1.29
CA GLY A 167 9.47 -1.40 0.42
C GLY A 167 9.31 -1.81 -1.04
N LEU A 168 9.11 -3.11 -1.31
CA LEU A 168 8.83 -3.62 -2.65
C LEU A 168 7.55 -3.02 -3.22
N ILE A 169 6.42 -3.09 -2.50
CA ILE A 169 5.14 -2.54 -2.98
C ILE A 169 5.30 -1.05 -3.34
N ASN A 170 5.92 -0.27 -2.46
CA ASN A 170 6.12 1.17 -2.68
C ASN A 170 7.04 1.45 -3.87
N SER A 171 8.12 0.70 -4.04
CA SER A 171 9.02 0.84 -5.19
C SER A 171 8.31 0.50 -6.51
N TRP A 172 7.40 -0.46 -6.50
CA TRP A 172 6.74 -0.92 -7.72
C TRP A 172 5.54 -0.06 -8.13
N GLU A 173 4.87 0.59 -7.17
CA GLU A 173 3.82 1.56 -7.47
C GLU A 173 4.32 2.71 -8.35
N THR A 174 5.56 3.18 -8.14
CA THR A 174 6.15 4.32 -8.86
C THR A 174 6.69 3.97 -10.24
N THR A 175 6.94 2.69 -10.53
CA THR A 175 7.48 2.25 -11.83
C THR A 175 6.53 2.52 -13.00
N LEU A 176 7.09 2.84 -14.17
CA LEU A 176 6.33 2.97 -15.41
C LEU A 176 6.16 1.59 -16.07
N GLY A 177 4.93 1.26 -16.47
CA GLY A 177 4.60 0.00 -17.13
C GLY A 177 3.60 -0.87 -16.35
N GLU A 178 2.84 -1.68 -17.08
CA GLU A 178 1.88 -2.64 -16.51
C GLU A 178 2.55 -3.95 -16.12
N VAL A 179 3.67 -4.30 -16.78
CA VAL A 179 4.50 -5.44 -16.43
C VAL A 179 5.96 -5.00 -16.45
N VAL A 180 6.65 -5.17 -15.34
CA VAL A 180 8.07 -4.81 -15.20
C VAL A 180 8.83 -5.99 -14.62
N GLU A 181 10.01 -6.24 -15.17
CA GLU A 181 10.91 -7.29 -14.73
C GLU A 181 12.21 -6.65 -14.23
N ALA A 182 12.62 -7.03 -13.03
CA ALA A 182 13.95 -6.72 -12.50
C ALA A 182 14.59 -8.00 -12.00
N SER A 183 15.91 -8.03 -11.91
CA SER A 183 16.63 -9.21 -11.43
C SER A 183 17.87 -8.81 -10.66
N ASP A 184 18.23 -9.60 -9.64
CA ASP A 184 19.49 -9.49 -8.91
C ASP A 184 20.38 -10.72 -9.19
N GLU A 185 21.33 -11.07 -8.34
CA GLU A 185 22.21 -12.24 -8.60
C GLU A 185 21.45 -13.58 -8.60
N ILE A 186 20.37 -13.71 -7.83
CA ILE A 186 19.71 -15.00 -7.55
C ILE A 186 18.20 -15.01 -7.84
N LEU A 187 17.57 -13.84 -7.97
CA LEU A 187 16.13 -13.66 -8.07
C LEU A 187 15.73 -12.87 -9.31
N ILE A 188 14.50 -13.14 -9.76
CA ILE A 188 13.76 -12.40 -10.76
C ILE A 188 12.48 -11.88 -10.08
N TYR A 189 12.29 -10.58 -10.16
CA TYR A 189 11.10 -9.89 -9.67
C TYR A 189 10.22 -9.56 -10.86
N ILE A 190 8.99 -10.08 -10.87
CA ILE A 190 7.98 -9.76 -11.86
C ILE A 190 6.89 -8.94 -11.18
N SER A 191 6.84 -7.66 -11.49
CA SER A 191 5.78 -6.77 -11.02
C SER A 191 4.74 -6.57 -12.11
N THR A 192 3.48 -6.91 -11.81
CA THR A 192 2.33 -6.65 -12.67
C THR A 192 1.35 -5.71 -11.99
N LYS A 193 0.81 -4.74 -12.72
CA LYS A 193 -0.29 -3.88 -12.29
C LYS A 193 -1.21 -3.55 -13.45
N SER A 194 -2.51 -3.60 -13.22
CA SER A 194 -3.51 -3.20 -14.21
C SER A 194 -3.79 -1.70 -14.11
N LYS A 195 -4.15 -1.07 -15.22
CA LYS A 195 -4.73 0.29 -15.18
C LYS A 195 -6.21 0.29 -14.80
N HIS A 196 -6.89 -0.82 -15.01
CA HIS A 196 -8.35 -0.92 -14.91
C HIS A 196 -8.85 -1.52 -13.61
N THR A 197 -7.97 -2.20 -12.86
CA THR A 197 -8.29 -2.79 -11.56
C THR A 197 -7.36 -2.22 -10.48
N PRO A 198 -7.76 -2.20 -9.20
CA PRO A 198 -6.92 -1.64 -8.15
C PRO A 198 -5.73 -2.55 -7.76
N PHE A 199 -5.65 -3.76 -8.31
CA PHE A 199 -4.70 -4.78 -7.86
C PHE A 199 -3.35 -4.73 -8.56
N GLY A 200 -2.32 -5.10 -7.80
CA GLY A 200 -0.97 -5.40 -8.28
C GLY A 200 -0.46 -6.71 -7.72
N VAL A 201 0.51 -7.30 -8.41
CA VAL A 201 1.19 -8.53 -7.97
C VAL A 201 2.70 -8.36 -8.17
N ILE A 202 3.47 -8.79 -7.18
CA ILE A 202 4.92 -8.93 -7.28
C ILE A 202 5.23 -10.41 -7.07
N GLY A 203 5.68 -11.08 -8.12
CA GLY A 203 6.24 -12.41 -8.04
C GLY A 203 7.75 -12.36 -7.83
N ILE A 204 8.26 -13.23 -6.96
CA ILE A 204 9.68 -13.38 -6.68
C ILE A 204 10.06 -14.81 -7.05
N LEU A 205 10.84 -14.97 -8.11
CA LEU A 205 11.22 -16.26 -8.69
C LEU A 205 12.74 -16.44 -8.57
N TYR A 206 13.20 -17.68 -8.40
CA TYR A 206 14.63 -17.97 -8.50
C TYR A 206 15.11 -17.91 -9.94
N LYS A 207 16.31 -17.38 -10.19
CA LYS A 207 16.94 -17.35 -11.53
C LYS A 207 17.21 -18.72 -12.12
N SER A 208 17.27 -19.76 -11.29
CA SER A 208 17.38 -21.15 -11.74
C SER A 208 16.11 -21.66 -12.43
N LEU A 209 14.99 -20.94 -12.32
CA LEU A 209 13.74 -21.32 -12.95
C LEU A 209 13.84 -21.18 -14.49
N PRO A 210 13.38 -22.18 -15.27
CA PRO A 210 13.40 -22.10 -16.73
C PRO A 210 12.62 -20.88 -17.26
N GLU A 211 13.12 -20.24 -18.32
CA GLU A 211 12.49 -19.05 -18.93
C GLU A 211 11.02 -19.29 -19.32
N ARG A 212 10.69 -20.51 -19.75
CA ARG A 212 9.31 -20.93 -20.03
C ARG A 212 8.39 -20.79 -18.80
N ASP A 213 8.90 -21.14 -17.63
CA ASP A 213 8.16 -21.07 -16.37
C ASP A 213 8.10 -19.63 -15.85
N VAL A 214 9.15 -18.84 -16.03
CA VAL A 214 9.13 -17.38 -15.78
C VAL A 214 8.00 -16.72 -16.58
N GLU A 215 7.90 -17.02 -17.88
CA GLU A 215 6.84 -16.47 -18.74
C GLU A 215 5.44 -17.00 -18.37
N ARG A 216 5.34 -18.25 -17.89
CA ARG A 216 4.09 -18.79 -17.33
C ARG A 216 3.65 -18.00 -16.09
N TYR A 217 4.57 -17.71 -15.18
CA TYR A 217 4.27 -16.91 -13.98
C TYR A 217 3.93 -15.47 -14.32
N LYS A 218 4.59 -14.86 -15.30
CA LYS A 218 4.23 -13.54 -15.81
C LYS A 218 2.76 -13.48 -16.26
N LYS A 219 2.33 -14.47 -17.05
CA LYS A 219 0.92 -14.60 -17.49
C LYS A 219 -0.02 -14.87 -16.32
N LEU A 220 0.42 -15.62 -15.31
CA LEU A 220 -0.36 -15.85 -14.09
C LEU A 220 -0.53 -14.56 -13.29
N PHE A 221 0.52 -13.77 -13.09
CA PHE A 221 0.44 -12.53 -12.31
C PHE A 221 -0.42 -11.48 -13.00
N VAL A 222 -0.34 -11.36 -14.34
CA VAL A 222 -1.28 -10.53 -15.12
C VAL A 222 -2.72 -11.00 -14.87
N PHE A 223 -2.97 -12.30 -15.00
CA PHE A 223 -4.29 -12.87 -14.75
C PHE A 223 -4.82 -12.55 -13.34
N ILE A 224 -3.98 -12.67 -12.30
CA ILE A 224 -4.36 -12.33 -10.93
C ILE A 224 -4.70 -10.84 -10.84
N THR A 225 -3.86 -9.95 -11.39
CA THR A 225 -4.14 -8.50 -11.32
C THR A 225 -5.46 -8.11 -11.97
N GLU A 226 -5.83 -8.75 -13.07
CA GLU A 226 -7.04 -8.41 -13.83
C GLU A 226 -8.33 -9.01 -13.26
N ASN A 227 -8.22 -10.00 -12.36
CA ASN A 227 -9.36 -10.83 -11.96
C ASN A 227 -9.42 -11.10 -10.45
N ALA A 228 -8.57 -10.48 -9.63
CA ALA A 228 -8.52 -10.75 -8.18
C ALA A 228 -9.87 -10.54 -7.47
N ASP A 229 -10.60 -9.47 -7.82
CA ASP A 229 -11.93 -9.15 -7.29
C ASP A 229 -13.08 -9.91 -7.96
N LYS A 230 -12.79 -10.67 -9.02
CA LYS A 230 -13.81 -11.43 -9.75
C LYS A 230 -14.03 -12.78 -9.10
N THR A 231 -15.18 -13.34 -9.40
CA THR A 231 -15.54 -14.73 -9.08
C THR A 231 -15.27 -15.62 -10.27
N PHE A 232 -15.20 -16.93 -10.06
CA PHE A 232 -15.19 -17.90 -11.15
C PHE A 232 -16.28 -18.96 -10.99
N SER A 233 -16.74 -19.45 -12.14
CA SER A 233 -17.74 -20.53 -12.22
C SER A 233 -17.40 -21.51 -13.34
N LEU A 234 -17.64 -22.80 -13.13
CA LEU A 234 -17.49 -23.80 -14.18
C LEU A 234 -18.73 -23.80 -15.07
N MET A 235 -18.53 -23.85 -16.39
CA MET A 235 -19.66 -23.91 -17.32
C MET A 235 -20.20 -25.34 -17.37
N LYS A 236 -21.47 -25.53 -16.97
CA LYS A 236 -22.11 -26.85 -16.85
C LYS A 236 -22.04 -27.65 -18.15
N GLU A 237 -22.18 -26.97 -19.29
CA GLU A 237 -22.12 -27.53 -20.64
C GLU A 237 -20.74 -28.11 -20.99
N THR A 238 -19.69 -27.60 -20.34
CA THR A 238 -18.29 -27.97 -20.63
C THR A 238 -17.67 -28.90 -19.59
N LEU A 239 -18.44 -29.33 -18.59
CA LEU A 239 -17.91 -30.06 -17.43
C LEU A 239 -17.21 -31.37 -17.82
N ARG A 240 -17.79 -32.15 -18.75
CA ARG A 240 -17.15 -33.37 -19.29
C ARG A 240 -15.83 -33.06 -20.02
N ALA A 241 -15.78 -31.95 -20.76
CA ALA A 241 -14.56 -31.53 -21.45
C ALA A 241 -13.50 -31.08 -20.44
N ALA A 242 -13.89 -30.37 -19.38
CA ALA A 242 -13.00 -29.98 -18.29
C ALA A 242 -12.41 -31.21 -17.59
N GLU A 243 -13.22 -32.21 -17.25
CA GLU A 243 -12.76 -33.47 -16.64
C GLU A 243 -11.78 -34.22 -17.55
N SER A 244 -12.04 -34.24 -18.86
CA SER A 244 -11.15 -34.90 -19.83
C SER A 244 -9.81 -34.17 -20.00
N LEU A 245 -9.78 -32.84 -19.90
CA LEU A 245 -8.58 -32.03 -20.16
C LEU A 245 -7.71 -31.85 -18.92
N PHE A 246 -8.32 -31.71 -17.75
CA PHE A 246 -7.63 -31.35 -16.50
C PHE A 246 -7.67 -32.47 -15.45
N GLY A 247 -8.45 -33.52 -15.70
CA GLY A 247 -8.68 -34.59 -14.74
C GLY A 247 -9.85 -34.26 -13.79
N ARG A 248 -10.55 -35.31 -13.36
CA ARG A 248 -11.73 -35.19 -12.48
C ARG A 248 -11.37 -34.56 -11.13
N GLU A 249 -10.23 -34.92 -10.56
CA GLU A 249 -9.78 -34.39 -9.26
C GLU A 249 -9.60 -32.87 -9.28
N ALA A 250 -8.96 -32.34 -10.34
CA ALA A 250 -8.75 -30.90 -10.52
C ALA A 250 -10.07 -30.15 -10.70
N VAL A 251 -11.03 -30.74 -11.42
CA VAL A 251 -12.37 -30.15 -11.58
C VAL A 251 -13.13 -30.11 -10.26
N GLU A 252 -13.09 -31.19 -9.48
CA GLU A 252 -13.72 -31.24 -8.15
C GLU A 252 -13.05 -30.27 -7.16
N GLU A 253 -11.74 -30.06 -7.26
CA GLU A 253 -11.02 -29.06 -6.47
C GLU A 253 -11.52 -27.64 -6.81
N VAL A 254 -11.61 -27.29 -8.10
CA VAL A 254 -12.10 -25.98 -8.55
C VAL A 254 -13.54 -25.73 -8.12
N LYS A 255 -14.42 -26.75 -8.19
CA LYS A 255 -15.82 -26.65 -7.71
C LYS A 255 -15.93 -26.25 -6.23
N LYS A 256 -14.99 -26.66 -5.37
CA LYS A 256 -15.03 -26.31 -3.92
C LYS A 256 -14.93 -24.81 -3.66
N TYR A 257 -14.38 -24.07 -4.62
CA TYR A 257 -14.13 -22.63 -4.53
C TYR A 257 -15.01 -21.84 -5.52
N GLU A 258 -16.01 -22.47 -6.13
CA GLU A 258 -16.93 -21.79 -7.05
C GLU A 258 -17.65 -20.63 -6.34
N GLU A 259 -17.91 -19.54 -7.08
CA GLU A 259 -18.54 -18.30 -6.60
C GLU A 259 -17.73 -17.51 -5.56
N ARG A 260 -16.55 -17.99 -5.15
CA ARG A 260 -15.62 -17.22 -4.33
C ARG A 260 -14.81 -16.26 -5.18
N MET A 261 -14.43 -15.12 -4.58
CA MET A 261 -13.49 -14.21 -5.24
C MET A 261 -12.13 -14.88 -5.40
N LEU A 262 -11.44 -14.64 -6.52
CA LEU A 262 -10.10 -15.19 -6.75
C LEU A 262 -9.12 -14.81 -5.64
N LEU A 263 -9.26 -13.61 -5.07
CA LEU A 263 -8.45 -13.14 -3.96
C LEU A 263 -8.62 -13.98 -2.68
N GLU A 264 -9.80 -14.58 -2.47
CA GLU A 264 -10.03 -15.47 -1.33
C GLU A 264 -9.21 -16.75 -1.45
N VAL A 265 -8.93 -17.22 -2.68
CA VAL A 265 -8.07 -18.39 -2.91
C VAL A 265 -6.69 -18.16 -2.30
N LEU A 266 -6.12 -16.95 -2.42
CA LEU A 266 -4.83 -16.61 -1.82
C LEU A 266 -4.82 -16.78 -0.31
N SER A 267 -6.00 -16.64 0.33
CA SER A 267 -6.15 -16.71 1.78
C SER A 267 -6.44 -18.12 2.26
N PHE A 268 -7.12 -18.96 1.47
CA PHE A 268 -7.66 -20.25 1.93
C PHE A 268 -7.07 -21.50 1.26
N HIS A 269 -6.43 -21.37 0.10
CA HIS A 269 -5.89 -22.52 -0.62
C HIS A 269 -4.49 -22.89 -0.13
N GLU A 270 -4.19 -24.19 -0.04
CA GLU A 270 -2.86 -24.67 0.42
C GLU A 270 -1.73 -24.30 -0.54
N ASP A 271 -2.00 -24.36 -1.85
CA ASP A 271 -1.11 -23.91 -2.93
C ASP A 271 -1.86 -22.95 -3.86
N PRO A 272 -1.94 -21.66 -3.51
CA PRO A 272 -2.81 -20.71 -4.20
C PRO A 272 -2.34 -20.39 -5.63
N LEU A 273 -1.04 -20.37 -5.89
CA LEU A 273 -0.52 -20.08 -7.23
C LEU A 273 -0.77 -21.23 -8.20
N ALA A 274 -0.61 -22.49 -7.77
CA ALA A 274 -0.92 -23.64 -8.61
C ALA A 274 -2.42 -23.69 -8.95
N PHE A 275 -3.28 -23.41 -7.96
CA PHE A 275 -4.73 -23.33 -8.17
C PHE A 275 -5.12 -22.21 -9.12
N LEU A 276 -4.61 -20.99 -8.92
CA LEU A 276 -4.94 -19.86 -9.79
C LEU A 276 -4.43 -20.07 -11.21
N ASP A 277 -3.31 -20.78 -11.42
CA ASP A 277 -2.86 -21.16 -12.76
C ASP A 277 -3.74 -22.26 -13.39
N LEU A 278 -4.32 -23.16 -12.60
CA LEU A 278 -5.34 -24.10 -13.07
C LEU A 278 -6.58 -23.34 -13.55
N VAL A 279 -7.12 -22.43 -12.72
CA VAL A 279 -8.29 -21.60 -13.08
C VAL A 279 -8.01 -20.77 -14.33
N ARG A 280 -6.83 -20.14 -14.43
CA ARG A 280 -6.39 -19.41 -15.62
C ARG A 280 -6.40 -20.29 -16.87
N ARG A 281 -5.82 -21.49 -16.80
CA ARG A 281 -5.79 -22.44 -17.93
C ARG A 281 -7.20 -22.90 -18.30
N MET A 282 -8.07 -23.15 -17.34
CA MET A 282 -9.47 -23.49 -17.57
C MET A 282 -10.23 -22.33 -18.25
N SER A 283 -10.01 -21.10 -17.80
CA SER A 283 -10.62 -19.90 -18.39
C SER A 283 -10.18 -19.69 -19.85
N ILE A 284 -8.88 -19.84 -20.15
CA ILE A 284 -8.36 -19.75 -21.54
C ILE A 284 -8.99 -20.81 -22.45
N ARG A 285 -9.32 -21.99 -21.91
CA ARG A 285 -9.98 -23.07 -22.65
C ARG A 285 -11.50 -22.91 -22.73
N GLY A 286 -12.07 -21.84 -22.15
CA GLY A 286 -13.50 -21.56 -22.17
C GLY A 286 -14.33 -22.52 -21.32
N VAL A 287 -13.71 -23.24 -20.36
CA VAL A 287 -14.44 -24.16 -19.46
C VAL A 287 -14.74 -23.55 -18.10
N ALA A 288 -14.09 -22.42 -17.77
CA ALA A 288 -14.39 -21.60 -16.61
C ALA A 288 -14.72 -20.16 -17.06
N SER A 289 -15.77 -19.58 -16.48
CA SER A 289 -16.15 -18.18 -16.63
C SER A 289 -15.59 -17.39 -15.46
N ILE A 290 -15.13 -16.17 -15.74
CA ILE A 290 -14.70 -15.21 -14.72
C ILE A 290 -15.62 -14.00 -14.81
N LYS A 291 -16.23 -13.64 -13.70
CA LYS A 291 -17.28 -12.61 -13.61
C LYS A 291 -16.98 -11.62 -12.51
#